data_AF-A0A920NWD5-F1
#
_entry.id   AF-A0A920NWD5-F1
#
_cell.length_a   1.000
_cell.length_b   1.000
_cell.length_c   1.000
_cell.angle_alpha   90.00
_cell.angle_beta   90.00
_cell.angle_gamma   90.00
#
_symmetry.space_group_name_H-M   'P 1'
#
loop_
_entity.id
_entity.type
_entity.pdbx_description
1 polymer ?
#
loop_
_entity_poly.entity_id
_entity_poly.type
_entity_poly.pdbx_seq_one_letter_code
_entity_poly.pdbx_strand_id
1 'polypeptide(L)' 'MNAVEKWYEVMKSNDMDKLDELLAEDVVFYSPVVYTPQKGKD' A
#
# COMPACT_ATOMS: atom_id res chain seq x y z
N MET A 1 -12.90 -11.18 2.85
CA MET A 1 -11.67 -10.92 2.10
C MET A 1 -10.59 -10.44 3.05
N ASN A 2 -9.41 -11.05 2.99
CA ASN A 2 -8.24 -10.63 3.74
C ASN A 2 -7.54 -9.45 3.02
N ALA A 3 -6.76 -8.65 3.75
CA ALA A 3 -5.93 -7.58 3.21
C ALA A 3 -5.01 -8.05 2.07
N VAL A 4 -4.50 -9.29 2.17
CA VAL A 4 -3.66 -9.90 1.13
C VAL A 4 -4.43 -10.09 -0.19
N GLU A 5 -5.69 -10.50 -0.14
CA GLU A 5 -6.51 -10.68 -1.35
C GLU A 5 -6.80 -9.32 -2.01
N LYS A 6 -7.14 -8.30 -1.21
CA LYS A 6 -7.32 -6.93 -1.69
C LYS A 6 -6.05 -6.38 -2.36
N TRP A 7 -4.89 -6.62 -1.77
CA TRP A 7 -3.60 -6.25 -2.35
C TRP A 7 -3.38 -6.84 -3.74
N TYR A 8 -3.71 -8.13 -3.94
CA TYR A 8 -3.62 -8.76 -5.25
C TYR A 8 -4.56 -8.11 -6.28
N GLU A 9 -5.77 -7.70 -5.88
CA GLU A 9 -6.70 -7.00 -6.76
C GLU A 9 -6.18 -5.62 -7.16
N VAL A 10 -5.63 -4.85 -6.20
CA VAL A 10 -4.97 -3.57 -6.47
C VAL A 10 -3.85 -3.76 -7.50
N MET A 11 -2.97 -4.74 -7.28
CA MET A 11 -1.85 -5.00 -8.18
C MET A 11 -2.28 -5.45 -9.58
N LYS A 12 -3.38 -6.20 -9.68
CA LYS A 12 -3.92 -6.65 -10.97
C LYS A 12 -4.64 -5.54 -11.73
N SER A 13 -5.33 -4.65 -11.02
CA SER A 13 -6.12 -3.58 -11.63
C SER A 13 -5.34 -2.28 -11.80
N ASN A 14 -4.23 -2.11 -11.09
CA ASN A 14 -3.47 -0.87 -10.98
C ASN A 14 -4.33 0.32 -10.50
N ASP A 15 -5.33 0.01 -9.67
CA ASP A 15 -6.32 0.95 -9.15
C ASP A 15 -5.81 1.57 -7.84
N MET A 16 -5.43 2.85 -7.92
CA MET A 16 -4.84 3.57 -6.78
C MET A 16 -5.88 3.96 -5.72
N ASP A 17 -7.16 4.09 -6.09
CA ASP A 17 -8.22 4.42 -5.13
C ASP A 17 -8.42 3.23 -4.17
N LYS A 18 -8.37 2.00 -4.70
CA LYS A 18 -8.40 0.79 -3.88
C LYS A 18 -7.15 0.60 -3.03
N LEU A 19 -6.01 1.10 -3.49
CA LEU A 19 -4.80 1.12 -2.69
C LEU A 19 -4.96 2.07 -1.51
N ASP A 20 -5.49 3.26 -1.73
CA ASP A 20 -5.74 4.25 -0.67
C ASP A 20 -6.69 3.70 0.41
N GLU A 21 -7.77 3.02 0.01
CA GLU A 21 -8.69 2.36 0.95
C GLU A 21 -8.07 1.21 1.75
N LEU A 22 -7.00 0.59 1.23
CA LEU A 22 -6.32 -0.53 1.87
C LEU A 22 -5.29 -0.06 2.90
N LEU A 23 -4.72 1.13 2.72
CA LEU A 23 -3.64 1.66 3.54
C LEU A 23 -4.19 2.37 4.78
N ALA A 24 -3.46 2.24 5.90
CA ALA A 24 -3.71 3.06 7.07
C ALA A 24 -3.13 4.47 6.88
N GLU A 25 -3.75 5.47 7.49
CA GLU A 25 -3.26 6.87 7.46
C GLU A 25 -1.81 7.00 7.95
N ASP A 26 -1.41 6.16 8.91
CA ASP A 26 -0.08 6.13 9.53
C ASP A 26 0.84 5.04 8.97
N VAL A 27 0.54 4.51 7.77
CA VAL A 27 1.34 3.46 7.14
C VAL A 27 2.81 3.87 6.99
N VAL A 28 3.72 2.90 7.15
CA VAL A 28 5.15 3.11 6.95
C VAL A 28 5.68 2.13 5.91
N PHE A 29 6.20 2.64 4.80
CA PHE A 29 6.80 1.84 3.74
C PHE A 29 8.30 1.68 3.97
N TYR A 30 8.75 0.43 3.91
CA TYR A 30 10.17 0.06 3.96
C TYR A 30 10.60 -0.41 2.58
N SER A 31 11.54 0.32 1.97
CA SER A 31 12.09 -0.02 0.68
C SER A 31 13.56 -0.43 0.82
N PRO A 32 13.98 -1.58 0.25
CA PRO A 32 15.38 -1.95 0.16
C PRO A 32 16.16 -1.09 -0.85
N VAL A 33 15.50 -0.13 -1.53
CA VAL A 33 16.15 0.78 -2.47
C VAL A 33 16.40 2.14 -1.82
N VAL A 34 15.41 2.66 -1.09
CA VAL A 34 15.47 4.01 -0.50
C VAL A 34 16.08 3.97 0.92
N TYR A 35 16.13 2.79 1.55
CA TYR A 35 16.72 2.52 2.88
C TYR A 35 16.29 3.50 4.00
N THR A 36 15.24 4.28 3.76
CA THR A 36 14.66 5.28 4.65
C THR A 36 13.15 4.98 4.73
N PRO A 37 12.58 4.80 5.93
CA PRO A 37 11.15 4.56 6.07
C PRO A 37 10.34 5.77 5.58
N GLN A 38 9.40 5.53 4.66
CA GLN A 38 8.46 6.55 4.20
C GLN A 38 7.19 6.44 5.02
N LYS A 39 6.74 7.53 5.63
CA LYS A 39 5.61 7.53 6.57
C LYS A 39 4.42 8.27 5.98
N GLY A 40 3.23 7.78 6.26
CA GLY A 40 2.00 8.28 5.69
C GLY A 40 1.67 7.57 4.38
N LYS A 41 0.39 7.65 4.01
CA LYS A 41 -0.13 7.14 2.74
C LYS A 41 0.00 8.13 1.56
N ASP A 42 0.37 9.39 1.84
CA ASP A 42 0.56 10.49 0.89
C ASP A 42 1.99 10.59 0.33
#